data_AF-A0A4Q1ALN5-F1
#
_entry.id   AF-A0A4Q1ALN5-F1
#
_cell.length_a   1.000
_cell.length_b   1.000
_cell.length_c   1.000
_cell.angle_alpha   90.00
_cell.angle_beta   90.00
_cell.angle_gamma   90.00
#
_symmetry.space_group_name_H-M   'P 1'
#
loop_
_entity.id
_entity.type
_entity.pdbx_description
1 polymer ?
#
loop_
_entity_poly.entity_id
_entity_poly.type
_entity_poly.pdbx_seq_one_letter_code
_entity_poly.pdbx_strand_id
1 'polypeptide(L)'
;MNELLNIVLILLIILAFYLLLKKYFLVQKKPKNAEEKKEEIVKSYENEMTKILYENKDNNELLLKKKKEFLIKVNQELSMNIYFDKAEIQIIVQHLINMKID
;
A
#
# COMPACT_ATOMS: atom_id res chain seq x y z
N MET A 1 -23.61 14.77 -48.72
CA MET A 1 -22.82 15.38 -47.62
C MET A 1 -23.26 14.85 -46.25
N ASN A 2 -24.57 14.84 -45.96
CA ASN A 2 -25.13 14.37 -44.68
C ASN A 2 -24.91 12.87 -44.41
N GLU A 3 -24.94 12.02 -45.44
CA GLU A 3 -24.71 10.57 -45.26
C GLU A 3 -23.27 10.25 -44.88
N LEU A 4 -22.29 10.93 -45.48
CA LEU A 4 -20.87 10.80 -45.10
C LEU A 4 -20.64 11.29 -43.67
N LEU A 5 -21.30 12.39 -43.27
CA LEU A 5 -21.25 12.91 -41.91
C LEU A 5 -21.81 11.88 -40.90
N ASN A 6 -22.93 11.23 -41.23
CA ASN A 6 -23.55 10.21 -40.39
C ASN A 6 -22.66 8.97 -40.23
N ILE A 7 -22.00 8.53 -41.31
CA ILE A 7 -21.06 7.40 -41.26
C ILE A 7 -19.86 7.72 -40.36
N VAL A 8 -19.31 8.94 -40.47
CA VAL A 8 -18.21 9.40 -39.61
C VAL A 8 -18.65 9.47 -38.15
N LEU A 9 -19.87 9.95 -37.87
CA LEU A 9 -20.42 10.02 -36.52
C LEU A 9 -20.58 8.62 -35.90
N ILE A 10 -21.08 7.65 -36.67
CA ILE A 10 -21.22 6.25 -36.22
C ILE A 10 -19.86 5.64 -35.88
N LEU A 11 -18.84 5.87 -36.72
CA LEU A 11 -17.48 5.40 -36.46
C LEU A 11 -16.88 6.00 -35.18
N LEU A 12 -17.11 7.29 -34.93
CA LEU A 12 -16.66 7.95 -33.71
C LEU A 12 -17.36 7.39 -32.46
N ILE A 13 -18.65 7.10 -32.54
CA ILE A 13 -19.42 6.48 -31.44
C ILE A 13 -18.88 5.08 -31.14
N ILE A 14 -18.64 4.26 -32.17
CA ILE A 14 -18.07 2.91 -32.00
C ILE A 14 -16.67 2.98 -31.38
N LEU A 15 -15.84 3.91 -31.85
CA LEU A 15 -14.49 4.11 -31.30
C LEU A 15 -14.54 4.56 -29.84
N ALA A 16 -15.42 5.50 -29.50
CA ALA A 16 -15.62 5.94 -28.12
C ALA A 16 -16.10 4.78 -27.23
N PHE A 17 -17.04 3.97 -27.70
CA PHE A 17 -17.53 2.80 -26.98
C PHE A 17 -16.43 1.76 -26.78
N TYR A 18 -15.62 1.50 -27.79
CA TYR A 18 -14.47 0.60 -27.71
C TYR A 18 -13.43 1.08 -26.67
N LEU A 19 -13.11 2.37 -26.66
CA LEU A 19 -12.18 2.96 -25.69
C LEU A 19 -12.73 2.90 -24.26
N LEU A 20 -14.03 3.13 -24.07
CA LEU A 20 -14.70 3.00 -22.78
C LEU A 20 -14.69 1.55 -22.29
N LEU A 21 -15.11 0.61 -23.13
CA LEU A 21 -15.08 -0.83 -22.81
C LEU A 21 -13.66 -1.30 -22.48
N LYS A 22 -12.67 -0.87 -23.26
CA LYS A 22 -11.26 -1.15 -23.01
C LYS A 22 -10.82 -0.64 -21.63
N LYS A 23 -11.21 0.57 -21.24
CA LYS A 23 -10.89 1.14 -19.92
C LYS A 23 -11.59 0.37 -18.78
N TYR A 24 -12.85 -0.01 -18.95
CA TYR A 24 -13.59 -0.74 -17.91
C TYR A 24 -13.16 -2.21 -17.78
N PHE A 25 -12.81 -2.88 -18.88
CA PHE A 25 -12.43 -4.30 -18.86
C PHE A 25 -10.92 -4.53 -18.66
N LEU A 26 -10.02 -3.68 -19.19
CA LEU A 26 -8.57 -3.87 -19.06
C LEU A 26 -7.95 -3.17 -17.84
N VAL A 27 -8.65 -2.23 -17.20
CA VAL A 27 -8.20 -1.60 -15.94
C VAL A 27 -8.89 -2.26 -14.75
N GLN A 28 -9.09 -3.57 -14.82
CA GLN A 28 -9.19 -4.34 -13.59
C GLN A 28 -7.76 -4.46 -13.06
N LYS A 29 -7.38 -3.54 -12.16
CA LYS A 29 -6.23 -3.78 -11.28
C LYS A 29 -6.46 -5.17 -10.72
N LYS A 30 -5.59 -6.13 -11.06
CA LYS A 30 -5.66 -7.48 -10.48
C LYS A 30 -5.92 -7.31 -8.99
N PRO A 31 -6.89 -8.02 -8.40
CA PRO A 31 -7.02 -8.02 -6.95
C PRO A 31 -5.63 -8.38 -6.42
N LYS A 32 -4.98 -7.42 -5.74
CA LYS A 32 -3.65 -7.64 -5.20
C LYS A 32 -3.70 -8.92 -4.39
N ASN A 33 -2.79 -9.86 -4.64
CA ASN A 33 -2.77 -11.10 -3.88
C ASN A 33 -2.58 -10.75 -2.39
N ALA A 34 -3.10 -11.56 -1.48
CA ALA A 34 -2.99 -11.34 -0.04
C ALA A 34 -1.53 -11.09 0.38
N GLU A 35 -0.58 -11.74 -0.28
CA GLU A 35 0.85 -11.59 -0.06
C GLU A 35 1.40 -10.21 -0.45
N GLU A 36 0.96 -9.65 -1.59
CA GLU A 36 1.31 -8.28 -2.00
C GLU A 36 0.75 -7.25 -1.01
N LYS A 37 -0.41 -7.54 -0.41
CA LYS A 37 -1.00 -6.71 0.65
C LYS A 37 -0.21 -6.79 1.95
N LYS A 38 0.26 -7.97 2.33
CA LYS A 38 1.12 -8.13 3.51
C LYS A 38 2.42 -7.34 3.35
N GLU A 39 3.09 -7.47 2.20
CA GLU A 39 4.34 -6.77 1.93
C GLU A 39 4.15 -5.24 1.94
N GLU A 40 3.08 -4.73 1.33
CA GLU A 40 2.74 -3.30 1.34
C GLU A 40 2.54 -2.77 2.77
N ILE A 41 1.88 -3.54 3.64
CA ILE A 41 1.64 -3.17 5.04
C ILE A 41 2.96 -3.18 5.83
N VAL A 42 3.77 -4.22 5.71
CA VAL A 42 5.06 -4.33 6.41
C VAL A 42 5.99 -3.18 6.02
N LYS A 43 6.08 -2.90 4.72
CA LYS A 43 6.90 -1.80 4.20
C LYS A 43 6.46 -0.43 4.70
N SER A 44 5.15 -0.23 4.91
CA SER A 44 4.63 1.00 5.53
C SER A 44 5.19 1.18 6.95
N TYR A 45 5.18 0.11 7.75
CA TYR A 45 5.71 0.15 9.12
C TYR A 45 7.22 0.31 9.17
N GLU A 46 7.97 -0.29 8.25
CA GLU A 46 9.42 -0.08 8.12
C GLU A 46 9.74 1.38 7.81
N ASN A 47 8.99 2.01 6.90
CA ASN A 47 9.17 3.43 6.57
C ASN A 47 8.87 4.34 7.77
N GLU A 48 7.78 4.07 8.51
CA GLU A 48 7.44 4.81 9.72
C GLU A 48 8.50 4.65 10.82
N MET A 49 9.00 3.42 11.05
CA MET A 49 10.08 3.17 12.00
C MET A 49 11.35 3.92 11.60
N THR A 50 11.71 3.86 10.32
CA THR A 50 12.88 4.57 9.77
C THR A 50 12.76 6.08 10.00
N LYS A 51 11.57 6.65 9.75
CA LYS A 51 11.29 8.06 10.03
C LYS A 51 11.46 8.40 11.51
N ILE A 52 10.92 7.59 12.42
CA ILE A 52 11.08 7.78 13.87
C ILE A 52 12.56 7.76 14.25
N LEU A 53 13.33 6.80 13.73
CA LEU A 53 14.75 6.68 13.98
C LEU A 53 15.50 7.95 13.49
N TYR A 54 15.19 8.47 12.30
CA TYR A 54 15.89 9.63 11.73
C TYR A 54 15.52 10.93 12.45
N GLU A 55 14.24 11.14 12.75
CA GLU A 55 13.74 12.36 13.39
C GLU A 55 14.21 12.50 14.85
N ASN A 56 14.55 11.39 15.51
CA ASN A 56 14.93 11.38 16.92
C ASN A 56 16.36 10.89 17.15
N LYS A 57 17.20 10.83 16.10
CA LYS A 57 18.59 10.33 16.17
C LYS A 57 19.45 11.05 17.22
N ASP A 58 19.17 12.33 17.45
CA ASP A 58 19.95 13.19 18.35
C ASP A 58 19.45 13.15 19.80
N ASN A 59 18.31 12.49 20.08
CA ASN A 59 17.73 12.36 21.41
C ASN A 59 17.32 10.91 21.70
N ASN A 60 18.24 10.17 22.33
CA ASN A 60 18.08 8.74 22.59
C ASN A 60 16.88 8.42 23.53
N GLU A 61 16.59 9.27 24.51
CA GLU A 61 15.45 9.06 25.41
C GLU A 61 14.11 9.20 24.66
N LEU A 62 13.99 10.28 23.88
CA LEU A 62 12.81 10.52 23.04
C LEU A 62 12.65 9.43 21.98
N LEU A 63 13.77 9.01 21.37
CA LEU A 63 13.80 7.92 20.39
C LEU A 63 13.27 6.61 20.99
N LEU A 64 13.76 6.22 22.16
CA LEU A 64 13.37 4.97 22.80
C LEU A 64 11.88 4.99 23.18
N LYS A 65 11.39 6.14 23.68
CA LYS A 65 9.97 6.35 23.97
C LYS A 65 9.11 6.21 22.71
N LYS A 66 9.44 6.94 21.65
CA LYS A 66 8.70 6.92 20.38
C LYS A 66 8.71 5.54 19.72
N LYS A 67 9.86 4.86 19.74
CA LYS A 67 9.99 3.49 19.23
C LYS A 67 9.09 2.53 19.99
N LYS A 68 9.05 2.62 21.32
CA LYS A 68 8.16 1.79 22.15
C LYS A 68 6.68 2.05 21.86
N GLU A 69 6.27 3.31 21.83
CA GLU A 69 4.89 3.71 21.50
C GLU A 69 4.46 3.17 20.13
N PHE A 70 5.35 3.30 19.14
CA PHE A 70 5.12 2.80 17.79
C PHE A 70 4.99 1.27 17.73
N LEU A 71 5.90 0.52 18.37
CA LEU A 71 5.85 -0.95 18.37
C LEU A 71 4.56 -1.49 19.01
N ILE A 72 4.06 -0.85 20.08
CA ILE A 72 2.78 -1.19 20.69
C ILE A 72 1.63 -0.97 19.71
N LYS A 73 1.61 0.18 19.02
CA LYS A 73 0.63 0.50 17.99
C LYS A 73 0.64 -0.53 16.85
N VAL A 74 1.81 -0.84 16.30
CA VAL A 74 1.96 -1.81 15.19
C VAL A 74 1.44 -3.19 15.60
N ASN A 75 1.80 -3.66 16.80
CA ASN A 75 1.32 -4.95 17.28
C ASN A 75 -0.22 -5.00 17.40
N GLN A 76 -0.84 -3.91 17.90
CA GLN A 76 -2.30 -3.82 17.98
C GLN A 76 -2.95 -3.80 16.59
N GLU A 77 -2.46 -2.96 15.68
CA GLU A 77 -3.01 -2.84 14.32
C GLU A 77 -2.89 -4.14 13.52
N LEU A 78 -1.71 -4.80 13.58
CA LEU A 78 -1.51 -6.08 12.92
C LEU A 78 -2.37 -7.20 13.53
N SER A 79 -2.60 -7.19 14.84
CA SER A 79 -3.44 -8.20 15.50
C SER A 79 -4.92 -8.12 15.13
N MET A 80 -5.38 -6.97 14.64
CA MET A 80 -6.74 -6.77 14.14
C MET A 80 -6.83 -6.98 12.62
N ASN A 81 -5.70 -7.22 11.95
CA ASN A 81 -5.65 -7.31 10.50
C ASN A 81 -5.87 -8.75 10.03
N ILE A 82 -6.80 -8.94 9.10
CA ILE A 82 -7.18 -10.27 8.58
C ILE A 82 -6.06 -11.00 7.81
N TYR A 83 -5.00 -10.28 7.42
CA TYR A 83 -3.92 -10.83 6.62
C TYR A 83 -2.79 -11.43 7.48
N PHE A 84 -2.77 -11.23 8.80
CA PHE A 84 -1.61 -11.64 9.60
C PHE A 84 -1.98 -12.61 10.71
N ASP A 85 -1.24 -13.71 10.78
CA ASP A 85 -1.29 -14.65 11.88
C ASP A 85 -0.37 -14.21 13.02
N LYS A 86 -0.66 -14.68 14.24
CA LYS A 86 0.10 -14.32 15.44
C LYS A 86 1.61 -14.54 15.31
N ALA A 87 2.04 -15.60 14.62
CA ALA A 87 3.45 -15.89 14.36
C ALA A 87 4.09 -14.86 13.43
N GLU A 88 3.39 -14.44 12.37
CA GLU A 88 3.85 -13.42 11.43
C GLU A 88 4.00 -12.06 12.14
N ILE A 89 3.03 -11.71 12.99
CA ILE A 89 3.08 -10.48 13.79
C ILE A 89 4.32 -10.45 14.67
N GLN A 90 4.64 -11.56 15.35
CA GLN A 90 5.85 -11.63 16.18
C GLN A 90 7.13 -11.41 15.37
N ILE A 91 7.21 -12.01 14.17
CA ILE A 91 8.34 -11.85 13.27
C ILE A 91 8.48 -10.39 12.84
N ILE A 92 7.38 -9.75 12.44
CA ILE A 92 7.37 -8.34 12.00
C ILE A 92 7.78 -7.41 13.14
N VAL A 93 7.18 -7.56 14.33
CA VAL A 93 7.52 -6.74 15.49
C VAL A 93 8.99 -6.94 15.88
N GLN A 94 9.49 -8.17 15.85
CA GLN A 94 10.90 -8.47 16.14
C GLN A 94 11.84 -7.84 15.10
N HIS A 95 11.44 -7.85 13.82
CA HIS A 95 12.18 -7.17 12.75
C HIS A 95 12.27 -5.66 13.03
N LEU A 96 11.14 -5.00 13.31
CA LEU A 96 11.09 -3.57 13.62
C LEU A 96 11.89 -3.20 14.89
N ILE A 97 11.91 -4.07 15.90
CA ILE A 97 12.75 -3.89 17.10
C ILE A 97 14.23 -3.81 16.72
N ASN A 98 14.67 -4.66 15.80
CA ASN A 98 16.06 -4.78 15.41
C ASN A 98 16.51 -3.68 14.43
N MET A 99 15.59 -2.93 13.82
CA MET A 99 15.94 -1.80 12.95
C MET A 99 16.71 -0.72 13.71
N LYS A 100 17.80 -0.27 13.09
CA LYS A 100 18.68 0.82 13.50
C LYS A 100 19.06 1.60 12.24
N ILE A 101 19.43 2.87 12.42
CA ILE A 101 20.05 3.66 11.35
C ILE A 101 21.56 3.53 11.54
N ASP A 102 22.26 3.26 10.44
CA ASP A 102 23.73 3.28 10.36
C ASP A 102 24.30 4.71 10.40
#